data_AF-A0A3A8HS08-F1
#
_entry.id   AF-A0A3A8HS08-F1
#
_cell.length_a   1.000
_cell.length_b   1.000
_cell.length_c   1.000
_cell.angle_alpha   90.00
_cell.angle_beta   90.00
_cell.angle_gamma   90.00
#
_symmetry.space_group_name_H-M   'P 1'
#
loop_
_entity.id
_entity.type
_entity.pdbx_description
1 polymer ?
#
loop_
_entity_poly.entity_id
_entity_poly.type
_entity_poly.pdbx_seq_one_letter_code
_entity_poly.pdbx_strand_id
1 'polypeptide(L)'
;MPAVGATRRTDALDEGSTMDRTSLLKTWLPGLALVLLAFLMPTPAHARSEPLYFALEVRRDGRLIAQPKLLGQSGRTLRAERRRPGALAPDYRLVLTPRGEGDGFQLQLDLSLPEGEGHSQLALLHGQERKLQLGRVPGELEVSLLLMKVDSPEFRALMRLTEEKPGTVQSVSSSI
;
A
#
# COMPACT_ATOMS: atom_id res chain seq x y z
N MET A 1 72.62 56.22 -43.20
CA MET A 1 72.18 57.02 -42.04
C MET A 1 71.09 56.23 -41.30
N PRO A 2 71.26 55.99 -39.99
CA PRO A 2 70.32 55.27 -39.12
C PRO A 2 69.18 56.23 -38.72
N ALA A 3 67.92 55.81 -38.64
CA ALA A 3 67.23 54.94 -37.68
C ALA A 3 66.43 55.75 -36.65
N VAL A 4 65.12 55.58 -36.76
CA VAL A 4 64.05 55.96 -35.83
C VAL A 4 64.31 55.35 -34.45
N GLY A 5 64.13 56.16 -33.41
CA GLY A 5 64.07 55.79 -32.00
C GLY A 5 63.81 57.08 -31.20
N ALA A 6 63.31 57.10 -29.98
CA ALA A 6 62.73 56.12 -29.06
C ALA A 6 62.57 56.92 -27.74
N THR A 7 61.39 56.87 -27.14
CA THR A 7 61.11 56.76 -25.69
C THR A 7 61.85 57.60 -24.63
N ARG A 8 61.05 58.06 -23.63
CA ARG A 8 61.31 58.34 -22.18
C ARG A 8 60.96 59.78 -21.79
N ARG A 9 60.43 60.13 -20.61
CA ARG A 9 60.49 59.58 -19.22
C ARG A 9 59.38 60.31 -18.41
N THR A 10 58.55 59.61 -17.63
CA THR A 10 58.48 59.53 -16.14
C THR A 10 58.25 60.84 -15.38
N ASP A 11 57.14 60.87 -14.62
CA ASP A 11 56.99 61.21 -13.18
C ASP A 11 55.47 61.15 -12.92
N ALA A 12 54.85 60.25 -12.13
CA ALA A 12 55.04 59.79 -10.75
C ALA A 12 54.68 60.85 -9.68
N LEU A 13 53.71 60.46 -8.84
CA LEU A 13 53.30 60.97 -7.50
C LEU A 13 52.30 62.15 -7.46
N ASP A 14 51.36 62.27 -6.52
CA ASP A 14 50.75 61.42 -5.47
C ASP A 14 49.72 62.33 -4.72
N GLU A 15 48.90 61.71 -3.85
CA GLU A 15 48.03 62.24 -2.79
C GLU A 15 46.60 62.71 -3.16
N GLY A 16 45.52 62.25 -2.52
CA GLY A 16 45.33 61.33 -1.38
C GLY A 16 43.92 60.70 -1.46
N SER A 17 43.73 59.44 -1.04
CA SER A 17 43.29 59.04 0.32
C SER A 17 41.96 59.73 0.70
N THR A 18 40.82 59.06 0.87
CA THR A 18 40.59 57.90 1.75
C THR A 18 39.44 57.02 1.26
N MET A 19 39.58 55.74 1.56
CA MET A 19 38.63 54.67 1.34
C MET A 19 37.53 54.71 2.40
N ASP A 20 36.25 54.69 2.01
CA ASP A 20 35.16 54.21 2.89
C ASP A 20 34.54 52.95 2.28
N ARG A 21 34.87 51.84 2.95
CA ARG A 21 34.36 50.49 2.74
C ARG A 21 33.10 50.31 3.57
N THR A 22 31.93 50.26 2.95
CA THR A 22 30.77 49.49 3.44
C THR A 22 29.77 49.40 2.29
N SER A 23 29.69 48.24 1.63
CA SER A 23 28.56 47.31 1.81
C SER A 23 27.22 48.01 1.56
N LEU A 24 26.52 47.80 0.44
CA LEU A 24 25.63 46.64 0.31
C LEU A 24 25.12 46.56 -1.14
N LEU A 25 25.85 45.85 -2.01
CA LEU A 25 25.22 45.20 -3.17
C LEU A 25 24.40 44.01 -2.62
N LYS A 26 23.13 44.25 -2.29
CA LYS A 26 22.18 43.16 -1.99
C LYS A 26 21.32 42.93 -3.22
N THR A 27 21.82 42.03 -4.06
CA THR A 27 21.17 41.37 -5.19
C THR A 27 19.88 40.68 -4.70
N TRP A 28 18.72 41.17 -5.13
CA TRP A 28 17.45 40.45 -5.01
C TRP A 28 17.07 39.92 -6.37
N LEU A 29 17.32 38.62 -6.63
CA LEU A 29 16.63 37.77 -7.61
C LEU A 29 17.25 36.35 -7.56
N PRO A 30 16.74 35.47 -6.68
CA PRO A 30 16.61 34.08 -7.07
C PRO A 30 15.21 33.57 -6.65
N GLY A 31 14.19 33.98 -7.40
CA GLY A 31 12.79 33.64 -7.11
C GLY A 31 12.06 32.88 -8.22
N LEU A 32 12.76 32.42 -9.27
CA LEU A 32 12.12 31.80 -10.44
C LEU A 32 12.55 30.34 -10.71
N ALA A 33 13.36 29.73 -9.84
CA ALA A 33 13.79 28.34 -10.01
C ALA A 33 12.91 27.33 -9.25
N LEU A 34 12.05 27.78 -8.33
CA LEU A 34 11.32 26.87 -7.42
C LEU A 34 9.90 26.48 -7.88
N VAL A 35 9.40 27.02 -8.99
CA VAL A 35 8.03 26.71 -9.48
C VAL A 35 8.00 25.48 -10.40
N LEU A 36 9.13 25.13 -11.03
CA LEU A 36 9.21 23.98 -11.94
C LEU A 36 9.39 22.62 -11.24
N LEU A 37 9.74 22.59 -9.95
CA LEU A 37 9.97 21.35 -9.21
C LEU A 37 8.73 20.84 -8.44
N ALA A 38 7.57 21.48 -8.60
CA ALA A 38 6.32 21.03 -7.94
C ALA A 38 5.51 20.02 -8.78
N PHE A 39 5.89 19.77 -10.04
CA PHE A 39 5.14 18.89 -10.95
C PHE A 39 5.63 17.44 -11.02
N LEU A 40 6.67 17.06 -10.25
CA LEU A 40 7.08 15.66 -10.09
C LEU A 40 6.53 15.04 -8.80
N MET A 41 5.30 15.38 -8.42
CA MET A 41 4.58 14.56 -7.44
C MET A 41 4.18 13.26 -8.14
N PRO A 42 4.73 12.09 -7.77
CA PRO A 42 4.28 10.84 -8.33
C PRO A 42 2.79 10.70 -8.00
N THR A 43 1.96 10.73 -9.03
CA THR A 43 0.55 10.36 -8.90
C THR A 43 0.51 8.96 -8.29
N PRO A 44 -0.23 8.71 -7.19
CA PRO A 44 -0.34 7.38 -6.63
C PRO A 44 -0.82 6.46 -7.74
N ALA A 45 0.04 5.51 -8.13
CA ALA A 45 -0.30 4.50 -9.11
C ALA A 45 -1.60 3.88 -8.62
N HIS A 46 -2.68 4.01 -9.39
CA HIS A 46 -3.93 3.36 -9.07
C HIS A 46 -3.60 1.89 -8.88
N ALA A 47 -3.69 1.41 -7.63
CA ALA A 47 -3.34 0.05 -7.29
C ALA A 47 -4.17 -0.86 -8.20
N ARG A 48 -3.50 -1.52 -9.14
CA ARG A 48 -4.16 -2.39 -10.10
C ARG A 48 -4.94 -3.43 -9.30
N SER A 49 -6.23 -3.57 -9.59
CA SER A 49 -7.09 -4.56 -8.94
C SER A 49 -6.59 -5.95 -9.31
N GLU A 50 -5.84 -6.58 -8.41
CA GLU A 50 -5.18 -7.85 -8.63
C GLU A 50 -6.11 -9.00 -8.21
N PRO A 51 -6.26 -10.05 -9.02
CA PRO A 51 -7.04 -11.23 -8.67
C PRO A 51 -6.38 -12.04 -7.54
N LEU A 52 -7.13 -12.30 -6.47
CA LEU A 52 -6.63 -12.96 -5.25
C LEU A 52 -7.46 -14.18 -4.87
N TYR A 53 -6.77 -15.19 -4.35
CA TYR A 53 -7.33 -16.33 -3.65
C TYR A 53 -6.88 -16.32 -2.20
N PHE A 54 -7.82 -16.63 -1.31
CA PHE A 54 -7.61 -16.73 0.13
C PHE A 54 -8.07 -18.10 0.61
N ALA A 55 -7.22 -18.79 1.36
CA ALA A 55 -7.59 -19.98 2.11
C ALA A 55 -7.36 -19.71 3.59
N LEU A 56 -8.39 -19.94 4.41
CA LEU A 56 -8.31 -19.75 5.84
C LEU A 56 -8.64 -21.04 6.57
N GLU A 57 -7.98 -21.27 7.70
CA GLU A 57 -8.40 -22.21 8.72
C GLU A 57 -8.65 -21.45 10.01
N VAL A 58 -9.88 -21.55 10.52
CA VAL A 58 -10.27 -20.95 11.78
C VAL A 58 -10.35 -22.05 12.82
N ARG A 59 -9.51 -21.96 13.85
CA ARG A 59 -9.52 -22.88 14.99
C ARG A 59 -9.91 -22.14 16.25
N ARG A 60 -10.70 -22.80 17.10
CA ARG A 60 -11.06 -22.32 18.42
C ARG A 60 -10.69 -23.37 19.45
N ASP A 61 -9.95 -22.98 20.47
CA ASP A 61 -9.47 -23.90 21.52
C ASP A 61 -8.79 -25.15 20.90
N GLY A 62 -7.99 -24.91 19.85
CA GLY A 62 -7.33 -25.96 19.07
C GLY A 62 -8.23 -26.80 18.16
N ARG A 63 -9.56 -26.60 18.11
CA ARG A 63 -10.50 -27.31 17.23
C ARG A 63 -10.79 -26.52 15.96
N LEU A 64 -10.71 -27.16 14.78
CA LEU A 64 -11.10 -26.54 13.50
C LEU A 64 -12.62 -26.30 13.47
N ILE A 65 -13.04 -25.06 13.23
CA ILE A 65 -14.47 -24.65 13.21
C ILE A 65 -14.93 -24.12 11.83
N ALA A 66 -14.01 -23.61 11.01
CA ALA A 66 -14.30 -23.18 9.64
C ALA A 66 -13.05 -23.25 8.76
N GLN A 67 -13.26 -23.48 7.45
CA GLN A 67 -12.19 -23.45 6.44
C GLN A 67 -12.66 -22.74 5.16
N PRO A 68 -12.93 -21.41 5.19
CA PRO A 68 -13.44 -20.70 4.03
C PRO A 68 -12.35 -20.54 2.96
N LYS A 69 -12.78 -20.67 1.71
CA LYS A 69 -11.98 -20.41 0.51
C LYS A 69 -12.65 -19.31 -0.28
N LEU A 70 -11.94 -18.21 -0.50
CA LEU A 70 -12.50 -17.01 -1.09
C LEU A 70 -11.72 -16.58 -2.32
N LEU A 71 -12.44 -16.06 -3.31
CA LEU A 71 -11.89 -15.43 -4.50
C LEU A 71 -12.27 -13.95 -4.46
N GLY A 72 -11.33 -13.09 -4.84
CA GLY A 72 -11.52 -11.67 -4.74
C GLY A 72 -10.51 -10.87 -5.53
N GLN A 73 -10.45 -9.57 -5.23
CA GLN A 73 -9.49 -8.67 -5.84
C GLN A 73 -8.87 -7.74 -4.80
N SER A 74 -7.63 -7.29 -5.02
CA SER A 74 -7.01 -6.25 -4.21
C SER A 74 -7.84 -4.94 -4.31
N GLY A 75 -7.91 -4.22 -3.20
CA GLY A 75 -8.73 -3.00 -3.08
C GLY A 75 -10.23 -3.25 -2.94
N ARG A 76 -10.72 -4.49 -3.02
CA ARG A 76 -12.14 -4.84 -2.83
C ARG A 76 -12.34 -5.67 -1.57
N THR A 77 -13.25 -5.23 -0.70
CA THR A 77 -13.62 -5.98 0.50
C THR A 77 -14.41 -7.23 0.14
N LEU A 78 -14.02 -8.35 0.74
CA LEU A 78 -14.68 -9.65 0.63
C LEU A 78 -15.43 -9.94 1.92
N ARG A 79 -16.60 -10.56 1.79
CA ARG A 79 -17.44 -10.94 2.92
C ARG A 79 -17.90 -12.37 2.71
N ALA A 80 -17.76 -13.18 3.76
CA ALA A 80 -18.26 -14.56 3.79
C ALA A 80 -19.01 -14.78 5.10
N GLU A 81 -20.14 -15.46 5.02
CA GLU A 81 -20.97 -15.77 6.17
C GLU A 81 -21.45 -17.22 6.04
N ARG A 82 -21.35 -17.99 7.12
CA ARG A 82 -22.01 -19.30 7.22
C ARG A 82 -23.15 -19.19 8.21
N ARG A 83 -24.33 -19.64 7.80
CA ARG A 83 -25.51 -19.71 8.64
C ARG A 83 -26.25 -21.00 8.35
N ARG A 84 -26.56 -21.76 9.41
CA ARG A 84 -27.46 -22.91 9.31
C ARG A 84 -28.89 -22.48 8.92
N PRO A 85 -29.61 -23.26 8.10
CA PRO A 85 -31.00 -22.97 7.79
C PRO A 85 -31.84 -22.76 9.06
N GLY A 86 -32.62 -21.68 9.10
CA GLY A 86 -33.48 -21.32 10.24
C GLY A 86 -32.76 -20.69 11.44
N ALA A 87 -31.43 -20.57 11.44
CA ALA A 87 -30.72 -19.91 12.53
C ALA A 87 -30.89 -18.38 12.47
N LEU A 88 -31.11 -17.74 13.64
CA LEU A 88 -31.25 -16.29 13.76
C LEU A 88 -29.91 -15.55 13.57
N ALA A 89 -28.81 -16.15 13.99
CA ALA A 89 -27.46 -15.61 13.90
C ALA A 89 -26.59 -16.52 13.01
N PRO A 90 -25.59 -15.95 12.30
CA PRO A 90 -24.62 -16.75 11.56
C PRO A 90 -23.67 -17.50 12.52
N ASP A 91 -23.19 -18.67 12.09
CA ASP A 91 -22.17 -19.43 12.82
C ASP A 91 -20.80 -18.73 12.74
N TYR A 92 -20.55 -17.97 11.67
CA TYR A 92 -19.44 -17.01 11.59
C TYR A 92 -19.69 -15.96 10.50
N ARG A 93 -19.02 -14.81 10.63
CA ARG A 93 -18.85 -13.81 9.58
C ARG A 93 -17.38 -13.45 9.44
N LEU A 94 -16.88 -13.48 8.22
CA LEU A 94 -15.51 -13.14 7.86
C LEU A 94 -15.54 -11.95 6.89
N VAL A 95 -14.74 -10.94 7.19
CA VAL A 95 -14.51 -9.79 6.32
C VAL A 95 -13.02 -9.65 6.06
N LEU A 96 -12.64 -9.55 4.79
CA LEU A 96 -11.26 -9.36 4.35
C LEU A 96 -11.18 -8.11 3.50
N THR A 97 -10.25 -7.20 3.81
CA THR A 97 -9.99 -6.01 3.00
C THR A 97 -8.52 -6.00 2.55
N PRO A 98 -8.20 -6.68 1.42
CA PRO A 98 -6.87 -6.67 0.86
C PRO A 98 -6.57 -5.34 0.17
N ARG A 99 -5.34 -4.83 0.31
CA ARG A 99 -4.81 -3.69 -0.43
C ARG A 99 -3.43 -4.06 -0.96
N GLY A 100 -3.16 -3.80 -2.23
CA GLY A 100 -1.82 -3.99 -2.79
C GLY A 100 -0.85 -2.97 -2.22
N GLU A 101 0.34 -3.40 -1.81
CA GLU A 101 1.42 -2.53 -1.34
C GLU A 101 2.77 -3.09 -1.83
N GLY A 102 3.41 -2.38 -2.77
CA GLY A 102 4.62 -2.86 -3.43
C GLY A 102 4.41 -4.24 -4.08
N ASP A 103 5.25 -5.20 -3.72
CA ASP A 103 5.18 -6.59 -4.20
C ASP A 103 4.25 -7.48 -3.36
N GLY A 104 3.65 -6.93 -2.29
CA GLY A 104 2.82 -7.64 -1.33
C GLY A 104 1.44 -7.03 -1.15
N PHE A 105 0.79 -7.44 -0.07
CA PHE A 105 -0.55 -7.01 0.30
C PHE A 105 -0.63 -6.68 1.77
N GLN A 106 -1.26 -5.55 2.09
CA GLN A 106 -1.81 -5.30 3.41
C GLN A 106 -3.20 -5.89 3.47
N LEU A 107 -3.47 -6.69 4.49
CA LEU A 107 -4.76 -7.32 4.69
C LEU A 107 -5.30 -6.93 6.06
N GLN A 108 -6.48 -6.34 6.05
CA GLN A 108 -7.33 -6.29 7.23
C GLN A 108 -8.22 -7.54 7.25
N LEU A 109 -8.27 -8.22 8.39
CA LEU A 109 -9.12 -9.36 8.67
C LEU A 109 -9.99 -9.07 9.89
N ASP A 110 -11.30 -9.21 9.72
CA ASP A 110 -12.28 -9.19 10.79
C ASP A 110 -13.04 -10.51 10.80
N LEU A 111 -13.08 -11.17 11.96
CA LEU A 111 -13.79 -12.42 12.17
C LEU A 111 -14.76 -12.26 13.34
N SER A 112 -16.04 -12.52 13.10
CA SER A 112 -17.07 -12.56 14.12
C SER A 112 -17.63 -13.96 14.26
N LEU A 113 -17.70 -14.45 15.49
CA LEU A 113 -18.31 -15.70 15.93
C LEU A 113 -19.43 -15.35 16.93
N PRO A 114 -20.41 -16.23 17.17
CA PRO A 114 -21.47 -15.97 18.14
C PRO A 114 -20.95 -15.60 19.54
N GLU A 115 -19.80 -16.13 19.93
CA GLU A 115 -19.24 -15.98 21.27
C GLU A 115 -18.08 -14.97 21.35
N GLY A 116 -17.68 -14.35 20.23
CA GLY A 116 -16.56 -13.41 20.24
C GLY A 116 -16.18 -12.89 18.85
N GLU A 117 -15.32 -11.87 18.84
CA GLU A 117 -14.82 -11.24 17.62
C GLU A 117 -13.29 -11.08 17.68
N GLY A 118 -12.68 -11.03 16.51
CA GLY A 118 -11.24 -10.90 16.34
C GLY A 118 -10.90 -10.03 15.15
N HIS A 119 -9.89 -9.18 15.31
CA HIS A 119 -9.39 -8.27 14.29
C HIS A 119 -7.88 -8.41 14.13
N SER A 120 -7.38 -8.32 12.91
CA SER A 120 -5.94 -8.23 12.65
C SER A 120 -5.65 -7.45 11.36
N GLN A 121 -4.47 -6.84 11.34
CA GLN A 121 -3.86 -6.26 10.15
C GLN A 121 -2.50 -6.91 9.95
N LEU A 122 -2.25 -7.40 8.74
CA LEU A 122 -1.00 -8.08 8.42
C LEU A 122 -0.55 -7.82 6.99
N ALA A 123 0.76 -7.82 6.80
CA ALA A 123 1.40 -7.86 5.49
C ALA A 123 1.63 -9.31 5.05
N LEU A 124 1.27 -9.61 3.80
CA LEU A 124 1.44 -10.92 3.18
C LEU A 124 2.04 -10.78 1.79
N LEU A 125 2.94 -11.68 1.46
CA LEU A 125 3.42 -11.89 0.09
C LEU A 125 2.55 -12.92 -0.64
N HIS A 126 2.69 -12.97 -1.97
CA HIS A 126 2.11 -14.06 -2.77
C HIS A 126 2.60 -15.43 -2.26
N GLY A 127 1.66 -16.34 -2.02
CA GLY A 127 1.94 -17.72 -1.58
C GLY A 127 2.31 -17.84 -0.10
N GLN A 128 2.30 -16.74 0.65
CA GLN A 128 2.65 -16.74 2.06
C GLN A 128 1.48 -17.17 2.93
N GLU A 129 1.75 -18.09 3.86
CA GLU A 129 0.84 -18.42 4.96
C GLU A 129 1.27 -17.70 6.25
N ARG A 130 0.29 -17.19 7.01
CA ARG A 130 0.49 -16.64 8.36
C ARG A 130 -0.53 -17.19 9.32
N LYS A 131 -0.05 -17.55 10.52
CA LYS A 131 -0.90 -17.90 11.66
C LYS A 131 -1.07 -16.68 12.56
N LEU A 132 -2.32 -16.40 12.94
CA LEU A 132 -2.76 -15.26 13.73
C LEU A 132 -3.43 -15.75 15.01
N GLN A 133 -3.19 -15.04 16.10
CA GLN A 133 -3.92 -15.19 17.36
C GLN A 133 -4.90 -14.02 17.46
N LEU A 134 -6.19 -14.30 17.41
CA LEU A 134 -7.24 -13.27 17.43
C LEU A 134 -8.05 -13.28 18.73
N GLY A 135 -7.86 -14.30 19.58
CA GLY A 135 -8.50 -14.41 20.89
C GLY A 135 -7.85 -13.50 21.94
N ARG A 136 -8.52 -13.36 23.09
CA ARG A 136 -7.96 -12.61 24.24
C ARG A 136 -6.85 -13.40 24.90
N VAL A 137 -6.94 -14.73 24.84
CA VAL A 137 -5.95 -15.67 25.34
C VAL A 137 -5.33 -16.44 24.17
N PRO A 138 -4.02 -16.70 24.17
CA PRO A 138 -3.39 -17.51 23.13
C PRO A 138 -4.07 -18.88 22.95
N GLY A 139 -4.34 -19.27 21.71
CA GLY A 139 -4.96 -20.56 21.37
C GLY A 139 -6.50 -20.58 21.46
N GLU A 140 -7.11 -19.55 22.07
CA GLU A 140 -8.57 -19.41 22.15
C GLU A 140 -9.18 -19.28 20.75
N LEU A 141 -8.63 -18.40 19.92
CA LEU A 141 -9.05 -18.19 18.54
C LEU A 141 -7.82 -17.98 17.65
N GLU A 142 -7.58 -18.95 16.78
CA GLU A 142 -6.47 -18.96 15.84
C GLU A 142 -6.98 -18.91 14.40
N VAL A 143 -6.29 -18.16 13.55
CA VAL A 143 -6.54 -18.14 12.11
C VAL A 143 -5.24 -18.40 11.37
N SER A 144 -5.17 -19.49 10.60
CA SER A 144 -4.15 -19.65 9.56
C SER A 144 -4.70 -19.12 8.26
N LEU A 145 -3.92 -18.30 7.56
CA LEU A 145 -4.33 -17.63 6.34
C LEU A 145 -3.23 -17.71 5.29
N LEU A 146 -3.60 -18.22 4.11
CA LEU A 146 -2.81 -18.20 2.88
C LEU A 146 -3.42 -17.20 1.89
N LEU A 147 -2.56 -16.41 1.25
CA LEU A 147 -2.93 -15.49 0.17
C LEU A 147 -2.16 -15.83 -1.10
N MET A 148 -2.86 -15.94 -2.24
CA MET A 148 -2.25 -16.16 -3.55
C MET A 148 -2.77 -15.17 -4.60
N LYS A 149 -1.87 -14.69 -5.46
CA LYS A 149 -2.23 -14.05 -6.73
C LYS A 149 -2.68 -15.14 -7.70
N VAL A 150 -3.78 -14.92 -8.43
CA VAL A 150 -4.32 -15.92 -9.36
C VAL A 150 -4.33 -15.39 -10.78
N ASP A 151 -3.55 -16.01 -11.66
CA ASP A 151 -3.61 -15.75 -13.10
C ASP A 151 -4.11 -16.99 -13.84
N SER A 152 -5.43 -17.19 -13.84
CA SER A 152 -6.08 -18.32 -14.51
C SER A 152 -7.23 -17.84 -15.41
N PRO A 153 -7.39 -18.40 -16.63
CA PRO A 153 -8.54 -18.15 -17.49
C PRO A 153 -9.89 -18.46 -16.82
N GLU A 154 -9.96 -19.59 -16.11
CA GLU A 154 -11.13 -20.06 -15.39
C GLU A 154 -11.49 -19.08 -14.25
N PHE A 155 -10.48 -18.61 -13.53
CA PHE A 155 -10.65 -17.58 -12.50
C PHE A 155 -11.21 -16.29 -13.10
N ARG A 156 -10.66 -15.84 -14.23
CA ARG A 156 -11.18 -14.64 -14.93
C ARG A 156 -12.65 -14.82 -15.33
N ALA A 157 -13.05 -16.02 -15.75
CA ALA A 157 -14.43 -16.32 -16.07
C ALA A 157 -15.33 -16.24 -14.81
N LEU A 158 -14.90 -16.82 -13.69
CA LEU A 158 -15.64 -16.76 -12.42
C LEU A 158 -15.82 -15.32 -11.91
N MET A 159 -14.78 -14.49 -12.01
CA MET A 159 -14.86 -13.09 -11.60
C MET A 159 -15.83 -12.27 -12.45
N ARG A 160 -15.90 -12.52 -13.77
CA ARG A 160 -16.87 -11.85 -14.66
C ARG A 160 -18.32 -12.13 -14.25
N LEU A 161 -18.62 -13.35 -13.81
CA LEU A 161 -19.94 -13.72 -13.31
C LEU A 161 -20.33 -12.96 -12.03
N THR A 162 -19.35 -12.53 -11.24
CA THR A 162 -19.59 -11.78 -10.00
C THR A 162 -19.75 -10.27 -10.25
N GLU A 163 -19.24 -9.75 -11.37
CA GLU A 163 -19.37 -8.33 -11.74
C GLU A 163 -20.78 -7.97 -12.26
N GLU A 164 -21.56 -8.94 -12.75
CA GLU A 164 -22.94 -8.70 -13.20
C GLU A 164 -23.96 -8.53 -12.06
N LYS A 165 -23.57 -8.80 -10.80
CA LYS A 165 -24.43 -8.56 -9.62
C LYS A 165 -23.64 -7.87 -8.51
N PRO A 166 -23.84 -6.57 -8.26
CA PRO A 166 -23.23 -5.93 -7.11
C PRO A 166 -23.85 -6.51 -5.82
N GLY A 167 -23.04 -7.18 -5.00
CA GLY A 167 -23.30 -7.29 -3.56
C GLY A 167 -23.52 -8.66 -2.92
N THR A 168 -23.22 -9.80 -3.54
CA THR A 168 -23.24 -11.09 -2.81
C THR A 168 -22.25 -12.09 -3.38
N VAL A 169 -21.19 -12.39 -2.63
CA VAL A 169 -20.27 -13.51 -2.93
C VAL A 169 -20.91 -14.79 -2.40
N GLN A 170 -21.29 -15.70 -3.30
CA GLN A 170 -21.78 -17.03 -2.94
C GLN A 170 -20.60 -17.92 -2.54
N SER A 171 -20.66 -18.45 -1.32
CA SER A 171 -19.76 -19.51 -0.86
C SER A 171 -19.96 -20.77 -1.70
N VAL A 172 -18.91 -21.23 -2.39
CA VAL A 172 -18.90 -22.58 -2.97
C VAL A 172 -18.50 -23.54 -1.85
N SER A 173 -19.49 -24.06 -1.13
CA SER A 173 -19.27 -25.07 -0.09
C SER A 173 -19.10 -26.42 -0.77
N SER A 174 -17.89 -26.98 -0.76
CA SER A 174 -17.70 -28.42 -0.97
C SER A 174 -18.03 -29.11 0.35
N SER A 175 -19.12 -29.88 0.38
CA SER A 175 -19.44 -30.77 1.49
C SER A 175 -18.35 -31.83 1.64
N ILE A 176 -17.90 -32.06 2.88
CA ILE A 176 -17.33 -33.33 3.32
C ILE A 176 -18.42 -34.04 4.11
#